data_AF-A0A7S2J2I7-F1
#
_entry.id   AF-A0A7S2J2I7-F1
#
_cell.length_a   1.000
_cell.length_b   1.000
_cell.length_c   1.000
_cell.angle_alpha   90.00
_cell.angle_beta   90.00
_cell.angle_gamma   90.00
#
_symmetry.space_group_name_H-M   'P 1'
#
loop_
_entity.id
_entity.type
_entity.pdbx_description
1 polymer ?
#
loop_
_entity_poly.entity_id
_entity_poly.type
_entity_poly.pdbx_seq_one_letter_code
_entity_poly.pdbx_strand_id
1 'polypeptide(L)'
;RVAVVGAGVAGLVAARSLHEFGCEVVVVEALDRLGGRTYTAAAGTFAGVEQGAHWVHGGVNNLPSSTLLSFLGVEQVAVGGDESWEGRRELLRLFPAGSGVPLTVAQRDQSFDLFSTASEAVGNYVEDVGGGAAHGMSVAEAWREEVGDLNFSWPDRLLMRWHQRVVYEQDSGAGMRSLSAEAEFLDEYTEFYPGSSAPGYERHGDGFVKGGYSDVVGRLAAPLDVRLGSPV
;
A
#
# COMPACT_ATOMS: atom_id res chain seq x y z
N ARG A 1 25.35 -20.86 13.67
CA ARG A 1 25.00 -20.98 12.24
C ARG A 1 23.51 -20.78 12.10
N VAL A 2 23.09 -19.80 11.30
CA VAL A 2 21.67 -19.47 11.04
C VAL A 2 21.44 -19.56 9.53
N ALA A 3 20.37 -20.21 9.12
CA ALA A 3 19.90 -20.19 7.74
C ALA A 3 18.66 -19.29 7.65
N VAL A 4 18.66 -18.35 6.70
CA VAL A 4 17.53 -17.48 6.38
C VAL A 4 16.95 -17.92 5.04
N VAL A 5 15.66 -18.24 5.02
CA VAL A 5 14.97 -18.68 3.79
C VAL A 5 14.25 -17.49 3.18
N GLY A 6 14.63 -17.15 1.95
CA GLY A 6 14.16 -16.01 1.18
C GLY A 6 15.10 -14.80 1.24
N ALA A 7 15.53 -14.32 0.08
CA ALA A 7 16.34 -13.12 -0.13
C ALA A 7 15.48 -11.90 -0.56
N GLY A 8 14.27 -11.80 -0.03
CA GLY A 8 13.48 -10.55 -0.06
C GLY A 8 13.95 -9.55 1.02
N VAL A 9 13.35 -8.36 1.05
CA VAL A 9 13.72 -7.29 2.01
C VAL A 9 13.77 -7.80 3.46
N ALA A 10 12.74 -8.53 3.92
CA ALA A 10 12.68 -9.04 5.29
C ALA A 10 13.83 -10.01 5.62
N GLY A 11 14.08 -10.99 4.75
CA GLY A 11 15.15 -11.97 4.95
C GLY A 11 16.54 -11.33 4.87
N LEU A 12 16.75 -10.41 3.92
CA LEU A 12 18.01 -9.69 3.78
C LEU A 12 18.29 -8.74 4.94
N VAL A 13 17.28 -8.03 5.45
CA VAL A 13 17.42 -7.19 6.66
C VAL A 13 17.79 -8.07 7.86
N ALA A 14 17.07 -9.17 8.10
CA ALA A 14 17.37 -10.09 9.19
C ALA A 14 18.79 -10.68 9.09
N ALA A 15 19.18 -11.14 7.91
CA ALA A 15 20.51 -11.69 7.65
C ALA A 15 21.62 -10.64 7.81
N ARG A 16 21.38 -9.41 7.32
CA ARG A 16 22.30 -8.27 7.49
C ARG A 16 22.50 -7.93 8.95
N SER A 17 21.43 -7.85 9.74
CA SER A 17 21.52 -7.61 11.18
C SER A 17 22.30 -8.70 11.90
N LEU A 18 21.98 -9.98 11.66
CA LEU A 18 22.69 -11.11 12.27
C LEU A 18 24.18 -11.12 11.89
N HIS A 19 24.52 -10.83 10.63
CA HIS A 19 25.89 -10.73 10.15
C HIS A 19 26.65 -9.61 10.85
N GLU A 20 26.06 -8.42 11.01
CA GLU A 20 26.67 -7.30 11.77
C GLU A 20 26.88 -7.63 13.25
N PHE A 21 26.06 -8.51 13.84
CA PHE A 21 26.28 -9.06 15.18
C PHE A 21 27.31 -10.21 15.24
N GLY A 22 28.01 -10.51 14.13
CA GLY A 22 29.06 -11.53 14.07
C GLY A 22 28.54 -12.97 13.98
N CYS A 23 27.25 -13.18 13.66
CA CYS A 23 26.71 -14.52 13.46
C CYS A 23 27.12 -15.09 12.09
N GLU A 24 27.37 -16.41 12.04
CA GLU A 24 27.53 -17.13 10.77
C GLU A 24 26.14 -17.37 10.14
N VAL A 25 25.85 -16.66 9.05
CA VAL A 25 24.54 -16.65 8.37
C VAL A 25 24.69 -17.07 6.91
N VAL A 26 23.78 -17.91 6.45
CA VAL A 26 23.57 -18.20 5.02
C VAL A 26 22.14 -17.83 4.64
N VAL A 27 21.96 -17.19 3.49
CA VAL A 27 20.65 -16.91 2.91
C VAL A 27 20.42 -17.87 1.74
N VAL A 28 19.26 -18.52 1.69
CA VAL A 28 18.85 -19.40 0.60
C VAL A 28 17.59 -18.85 -0.06
N GLU A 29 17.63 -18.68 -1.38
CA GLU A 29 16.56 -18.08 -2.17
C GLU A 29 16.15 -19.02 -3.30
N ALA A 30 14.84 -19.19 -3.48
CA ALA A 30 14.28 -20.09 -4.48
C ALA A 30 14.46 -19.53 -5.90
N LEU A 31 14.34 -18.21 -6.07
CA LEU A 31 14.52 -17.52 -7.33
C LEU A 31 16.00 -17.44 -7.74
N ASP A 32 16.23 -17.23 -9.02
CA ASP A 32 17.56 -16.95 -9.60
C ASP A 32 17.98 -15.48 -9.40
N ARG A 33 17.26 -14.72 -8.56
CA ARG A 33 17.49 -13.30 -8.29
C ARG A 33 17.13 -12.94 -6.85
N LEU A 34 17.69 -11.82 -6.39
CA LEU A 34 17.32 -11.18 -5.12
C LEU A 34 15.95 -10.48 -5.19
N GLY A 35 15.42 -10.16 -4.01
CA GLY A 35 14.35 -9.18 -3.81
C GLY A 35 12.95 -9.74 -3.66
N GLY A 36 12.69 -10.98 -4.07
CA GLY A 36 11.35 -11.57 -3.97
C GLY A 36 10.30 -10.69 -4.67
N ARG A 37 9.39 -10.10 -3.88
CA ARG A 37 8.33 -9.17 -4.34
C ARG A 37 8.82 -7.77 -4.75
N THR A 38 10.11 -7.48 -4.63
CA THR A 38 10.71 -6.25 -5.16
C THR A 38 11.57 -6.56 -6.37
N TYR A 39 11.37 -5.85 -7.48
CA TYR A 39 12.15 -6.04 -8.69
C TYR A 39 12.07 -4.81 -9.60
N THR A 40 13.21 -4.17 -9.84
CA THR A 40 13.34 -3.06 -10.77
C THR A 40 13.78 -3.61 -12.13
N ALA A 41 12.86 -3.64 -13.09
CA ALA A 41 13.15 -4.07 -14.45
C ALA A 41 13.83 -2.94 -15.25
N ALA A 42 14.85 -3.28 -16.04
CA ALA A 42 15.51 -2.32 -16.92
C ALA A 42 14.54 -1.77 -17.97
N ALA A 43 14.56 -0.46 -18.18
CA ALA A 43 13.67 0.24 -19.11
C ALA A 43 14.46 1.10 -20.10
N GLY A 44 15.39 0.48 -20.83
CA GLY A 44 16.24 1.17 -21.79
C GLY A 44 17.08 2.27 -21.13
N THR A 45 16.87 3.53 -21.54
CA THR A 45 17.57 4.70 -21.00
C THR A 45 16.91 5.28 -19.74
N PHE A 46 15.77 4.77 -19.32
CA PHE A 46 15.09 5.22 -18.10
C PHE A 46 15.64 4.50 -16.86
N ALA A 47 15.35 5.05 -15.68
CA ALA A 47 15.82 4.54 -14.38
C ALA A 47 15.29 3.15 -14.00
N GLY A 48 14.46 2.53 -14.85
CA GLY A 48 13.81 1.24 -14.63
C GLY A 48 12.32 1.38 -14.33
N VAL A 49 11.63 0.23 -14.27
CA VAL A 49 10.22 0.12 -13.89
C VAL A 49 10.11 -0.91 -12.79
N GLU A 50 9.49 -0.55 -11.66
CA GLU A 50 9.19 -1.51 -10.60
C GLU A 50 8.11 -2.49 -11.06
N GLN A 51 8.35 -3.78 -10.89
CA GLN A 51 7.38 -4.85 -11.15
C GLN A 51 6.72 -5.37 -9.85
N GLY A 52 6.94 -4.69 -8.73
CA GLY A 52 6.43 -5.07 -7.42
C GLY A 52 6.31 -3.84 -6.53
N ALA A 53 6.91 -3.88 -5.34
CA ALA A 53 6.92 -2.70 -4.47
C ALA A 53 7.47 -1.47 -5.22
N HIS A 54 6.76 -0.34 -5.09
CA HIS A 54 7.10 0.89 -5.78
C HIS A 54 7.15 2.08 -4.82
N TRP A 55 6.17 2.17 -3.92
CA TRP A 55 6.00 3.28 -3.00
C TRP A 55 6.68 3.03 -1.66
N VAL A 56 7.25 4.10 -1.12
CA VAL A 56 7.50 4.27 0.30
C VAL A 56 6.38 5.16 0.83
N HIS A 57 5.35 4.52 1.38
CA HIS A 57 4.19 5.22 1.93
C HIS A 57 4.59 6.09 3.13
N GLY A 58 4.09 7.33 3.18
CA GLY A 58 4.49 8.34 4.17
C GLY A 58 5.88 8.95 3.91
N GLY A 59 6.49 8.63 2.77
CA GLY A 59 7.69 9.31 2.27
C GLY A 59 8.86 9.24 3.25
N VAL A 60 9.46 10.40 3.50
CA VAL A 60 10.60 10.56 4.43
C VAL A 60 10.22 10.35 5.90
N ASN A 61 8.92 10.45 6.23
CA ASN A 61 8.41 10.30 7.58
C ASN A 61 8.16 8.83 7.96
N ASN A 62 8.24 7.90 7.00
CA ASN A 62 8.23 6.46 7.27
C ASN A 62 9.55 6.04 7.93
N LEU A 63 9.59 6.08 9.27
CA LEU A 63 10.81 5.85 10.03
C LEU A 63 11.51 4.52 9.70
N PRO A 64 10.81 3.37 9.57
CA PRO A 64 11.46 2.12 9.18
C PRO A 64 12.14 2.20 7.80
N SER A 65 11.43 2.74 6.80
CA SER A 65 11.93 2.80 5.43
C SER A 65 13.04 3.84 5.28
N SER A 66 12.88 5.04 5.85
CA SER A 66 13.87 6.11 5.76
C SER A 66 15.16 5.76 6.52
N THR A 67 15.06 5.07 7.66
CA THR A 67 16.24 4.55 8.38
C THR A 67 17.00 3.53 7.55
N LEU A 68 16.30 2.57 6.93
CA LEU A 68 16.92 1.57 6.07
C LEU A 68 17.62 2.20 4.86
N LEU A 69 16.94 3.12 4.16
CA LEU A 69 17.49 3.81 3.00
C LEU A 69 18.71 4.64 3.37
N SER A 70 18.65 5.37 4.50
CA SER A 70 19.79 6.13 5.01
C SER A 70 20.97 5.24 5.37
N PHE A 71 20.74 4.09 6.01
CA PHE A 71 21.79 3.12 6.34
C PHE A 71 22.51 2.61 5.08
N LEU A 72 21.77 2.41 3.98
CA LEU A 72 22.32 1.92 2.72
C LEU A 72 22.87 3.04 1.82
N GLY A 73 22.73 4.31 2.22
CA GLY A 73 23.08 5.46 1.39
C GLY A 73 22.28 5.50 0.08
N VAL A 74 20.99 5.19 0.15
CA VAL A 74 20.05 5.24 -0.98
C VAL A 74 19.11 6.42 -0.78
N GLU A 75 18.96 7.24 -1.82
CA GLU A 75 18.07 8.40 -1.77
C GLU A 75 16.62 8.02 -2.07
N GLN A 76 15.70 8.82 -1.55
CA GLN A 76 14.28 8.77 -1.88
C GLN A 76 13.91 9.99 -2.72
N VAL A 77 12.95 9.82 -3.65
CA VAL A 77 12.32 10.91 -4.39
C VAL A 77 10.90 11.09 -3.88
N ALA A 78 10.56 12.30 -3.40
CA ALA A 78 9.23 12.62 -2.91
C ALA A 78 8.21 12.71 -4.05
N VAL A 79 7.00 12.19 -3.81
CA VAL A 79 5.86 12.20 -4.74
C VAL A 79 4.56 12.43 -3.96
N GLY A 80 3.67 13.26 -4.50
CA GLY A 80 2.37 13.55 -3.88
C GLY A 80 2.44 14.66 -2.82
N GLY A 81 1.50 14.63 -1.88
CA GLY A 81 1.29 15.70 -0.89
C GLY A 81 0.44 16.86 -1.41
N ASP A 82 -0.14 16.69 -2.60
CA ASP A 82 -0.93 17.69 -3.31
C ASP A 82 -2.44 17.57 -3.06
N GLU A 83 -2.98 16.39 -2.72
CA GLU A 83 -4.32 16.16 -2.12
C GLU A 83 -4.54 14.66 -1.84
N SER A 84 -4.83 14.28 -0.57
CA SER A 84 -5.28 12.95 -0.10
C SER A 84 -4.63 11.70 -0.75
N TRP A 85 -5.32 10.54 -0.78
CA TRP A 85 -4.79 9.24 -1.23
C TRP A 85 -4.86 9.06 -2.76
N GLU A 86 -5.58 9.94 -3.46
CA GLU A 86 -5.84 9.88 -4.90
C GLU A 86 -4.90 10.77 -5.77
N GLY A 87 -4.02 11.54 -5.14
CA GLY A 87 -3.20 12.56 -5.79
C GLY A 87 -4.02 13.76 -6.25
N ARG A 88 -3.59 14.42 -7.34
CA ARG A 88 -4.26 15.64 -7.85
C ARG A 88 -5.67 15.37 -8.40
N ARG A 89 -6.67 15.52 -7.53
CA ARG A 89 -8.09 15.32 -7.82
C ARG A 89 -8.55 16.10 -9.04
N GLU A 90 -8.05 17.31 -9.24
CA GLU A 90 -8.37 18.18 -10.36
C GLU A 90 -7.97 17.60 -11.72
N LEU A 91 -6.97 16.72 -11.76
CA LEU A 91 -6.50 16.04 -12.97
C LEU A 91 -7.21 14.71 -13.24
N LEU A 92 -7.94 14.16 -12.27
CA LEU A 92 -8.65 12.90 -12.42
C LEU A 92 -9.82 13.02 -13.40
N ARG A 93 -9.88 12.07 -14.34
CA ARG A 93 -11.00 11.88 -15.27
C ARG A 93 -11.60 10.50 -15.06
N LEU A 94 -12.82 10.47 -14.55
CA LEU A 94 -13.56 9.23 -14.29
C LEU A 94 -14.54 8.95 -15.43
N PHE A 95 -14.59 7.71 -15.90
CA PHE A 95 -15.48 7.28 -16.96
C PHE A 95 -16.52 6.31 -16.40
N PRO A 96 -17.82 6.63 -16.49
CA PRO A 96 -18.86 5.66 -16.20
C PRO A 96 -18.71 4.42 -17.08
N ALA A 97 -19.05 3.25 -16.53
CA ALA A 97 -18.94 1.99 -17.26
C ALA A 97 -19.69 2.05 -18.60
N GLY A 98 -18.99 1.77 -19.70
CA GLY A 98 -19.55 1.80 -21.05
C GLY A 98 -19.68 3.19 -21.67
N SER A 99 -19.28 4.26 -20.97
CA SER A 99 -19.24 5.63 -21.51
C SER A 99 -17.84 5.99 -22.01
N GLY A 100 -17.74 6.53 -23.23
CA GLY A 100 -16.54 7.20 -23.72
C GLY A 100 -16.42 8.67 -23.28
N VAL A 101 -17.43 9.18 -22.56
CA VAL A 101 -17.49 10.55 -22.04
C VAL A 101 -17.19 10.52 -20.54
N PRO A 102 -16.20 11.30 -20.06
CA PRO A 102 -15.90 11.36 -18.64
C PRO A 102 -17.00 12.11 -17.86
N LEU A 103 -17.05 11.87 -16.55
CA LEU A 103 -17.83 12.68 -15.63
C LEU A 103 -17.44 14.16 -15.76
N THR A 104 -18.44 15.04 -15.60
CA THR A 104 -18.18 16.47 -15.39
C THR A 104 -17.45 16.69 -14.07
N VAL A 105 -16.82 17.86 -13.90
CA VAL A 105 -16.15 18.24 -12.63
C VAL A 105 -17.11 18.10 -11.44
N ALA A 106 -18.34 18.62 -11.56
CA ALA A 106 -19.34 18.53 -10.50
C ALA A 106 -19.71 17.07 -10.15
N GLN A 107 -19.86 16.20 -11.16
CA GLN A 107 -20.17 14.78 -10.93
C GLN A 107 -18.97 14.01 -10.35
N ARG A 108 -17.75 14.36 -10.76
CA ARG A 108 -16.53 13.80 -10.17
C ARG A 108 -16.49 14.19 -8.70
N ASP A 109 -16.59 15.46 -8.37
CA ASP A 109 -16.49 15.94 -6.99
C ASP A 109 -17.61 15.34 -6.12
N GLN A 110 -18.84 15.27 -6.65
CA GLN A 110 -19.95 14.57 -6.01
C GLN A 110 -19.61 13.10 -5.69
N SER A 111 -18.89 12.40 -6.58
CA SER A 111 -18.52 11.00 -6.33
C SER A 111 -17.58 10.84 -5.12
N PHE A 112 -16.69 11.80 -4.88
CA PHE A 112 -15.80 11.81 -3.72
C PHE A 112 -16.60 12.09 -2.44
N ASP A 113 -17.48 13.10 -2.47
CA ASP A 113 -18.30 13.46 -1.31
C ASP A 113 -19.20 12.29 -0.89
N LEU A 114 -19.89 11.68 -1.87
CA LEU A 114 -20.73 10.49 -1.64
C LEU A 114 -19.92 9.34 -1.03
N PHE A 115 -18.75 9.05 -1.59
CA PHE A 115 -17.90 7.97 -1.10
C PHE A 115 -17.40 8.25 0.32
N SER A 116 -16.94 9.47 0.60
CA SER A 116 -16.47 9.86 1.94
C SER A 116 -17.58 9.70 2.98
N THR A 117 -18.78 10.22 2.71
CA THR A 117 -19.93 10.08 3.60
C THR A 117 -20.30 8.61 3.83
N ALA A 118 -20.36 7.81 2.76
CA ALA A 118 -20.71 6.40 2.87
C ALA A 118 -19.63 5.59 3.61
N SER A 119 -18.35 5.84 3.33
CA SER A 119 -17.23 5.14 3.97
C SER A 119 -17.15 5.44 5.47
N GLU A 120 -17.38 6.70 5.87
CA GLU A 120 -17.43 7.09 7.28
C GLU A 120 -18.59 6.39 8.01
N ALA A 121 -19.78 6.39 7.41
CA ALA A 121 -20.94 5.70 7.97
C ALA A 121 -20.70 4.18 8.11
N VAL A 122 -20.10 3.54 7.10
CA VAL A 122 -19.75 2.11 7.15
C VAL A 122 -18.71 1.83 8.24
N GLY A 123 -17.71 2.70 8.40
CA GLY A 123 -16.73 2.58 9.49
C GLY A 123 -17.40 2.63 10.87
N ASN A 124 -18.23 3.65 11.11
CA ASN A 124 -19.00 3.79 12.35
C ASN A 124 -19.91 2.57 12.60
N TYR A 125 -20.56 2.05 11.56
CA TYR A 125 -21.38 0.84 11.66
C TYR A 125 -20.56 -0.38 12.09
N VAL A 126 -19.37 -0.57 11.52
CA VAL A 126 -18.49 -1.70 11.88
C VAL A 126 -18.00 -1.58 13.33
N GLU A 127 -17.64 -0.38 13.77
CA GLU A 127 -17.28 -0.09 15.16
C GLU A 127 -18.44 -0.36 16.12
N ASP A 128 -19.66 0.09 15.79
CA ASP A 128 -20.86 -0.07 16.59
C ASP A 128 -21.31 -1.54 16.70
N VAL A 129 -21.18 -2.31 15.61
CA VAL A 129 -21.51 -3.74 15.62
C VAL A 129 -20.59 -4.51 16.56
N GLY A 130 -19.27 -4.23 16.52
CA GLY A 130 -18.26 -4.69 17.47
C GLY A 130 -18.15 -6.20 17.72
N GLY A 131 -16.98 -6.63 18.23
CA GLY A 131 -16.76 -7.98 18.76
C GLY A 131 -17.12 -9.14 17.82
N GLY A 132 -17.76 -10.19 18.36
CA GLY A 132 -18.00 -11.47 17.66
C GLY A 132 -18.81 -11.39 16.36
N ALA A 133 -19.66 -10.37 16.21
CA ALA A 133 -20.49 -10.18 15.01
C ALA A 133 -19.71 -9.49 13.87
N ALA A 134 -18.73 -8.64 14.19
CA ALA A 134 -17.86 -7.98 13.22
C ALA A 134 -16.81 -8.94 12.62
N HIS A 135 -16.29 -9.89 13.42
CA HIS A 135 -15.25 -10.85 12.99
C HIS A 135 -15.61 -11.67 11.73
N GLY A 136 -16.90 -11.89 11.49
CA GLY A 136 -17.38 -12.68 10.34
C GLY A 136 -17.80 -11.86 9.13
N MET A 137 -17.79 -10.53 9.25
CA MET A 137 -18.35 -9.64 8.23
C MET A 137 -17.30 -9.24 7.21
N SER A 138 -17.64 -9.37 5.94
CA SER A 138 -16.81 -8.83 4.86
C SER A 138 -17.07 -7.34 4.64
N VAL A 139 -16.10 -6.61 4.08
CA VAL A 139 -16.28 -5.20 3.67
C VAL A 139 -17.52 -5.05 2.77
N ALA A 140 -17.75 -5.99 1.84
CA ALA A 140 -18.93 -5.99 0.98
C ALA A 140 -20.27 -6.16 1.73
N GLU A 141 -20.27 -6.85 2.87
CA GLU A 141 -21.45 -7.00 3.72
C GLU A 141 -21.70 -5.74 4.53
N ALA A 142 -20.68 -5.17 5.16
CA ALA A 142 -20.78 -3.90 5.89
C ALA A 142 -21.33 -2.78 4.99
N TRP A 143 -20.78 -2.64 3.77
CA TRP A 143 -21.29 -1.70 2.78
C TRP A 143 -22.75 -1.98 2.38
N ARG A 144 -23.17 -3.24 2.32
CA ARG A 144 -24.55 -3.56 1.91
C ARG A 144 -25.56 -3.21 3.01
N GLU A 145 -25.24 -3.52 4.26
CA GLU A 145 -26.12 -3.24 5.40
C GLU A 145 -26.27 -1.72 5.58
N GLU A 146 -25.16 -0.98 5.76
CA GLU A 146 -25.20 0.44 6.07
C GLU A 146 -25.63 1.33 4.88
N VAL A 147 -25.10 1.09 3.67
CA VAL A 147 -25.50 1.87 2.48
C VAL A 147 -26.90 1.49 2.01
N GLY A 148 -27.41 0.33 2.44
CA GLY A 148 -28.82 -0.04 2.35
C GLY A 148 -29.70 1.00 3.04
N ASP A 149 -29.30 1.40 4.25
CA ASP A 149 -30.05 2.30 5.13
C ASP A 149 -29.94 3.78 4.74
N LEU A 150 -28.81 4.19 4.14
CA LEU A 150 -28.59 5.57 3.66
C LEU A 150 -29.41 5.96 2.41
N ASN A 151 -30.12 5.01 1.79
CA ASN A 151 -31.06 5.26 0.68
C ASN A 151 -30.48 6.04 -0.53
N PHE A 152 -29.18 5.88 -0.82
CA PHE A 152 -28.56 6.47 -2.01
C PHE A 152 -29.23 5.97 -3.30
N SER A 153 -29.40 6.88 -4.27
CA SER A 153 -29.96 6.53 -5.57
C SER A 153 -29.06 5.55 -6.32
N TRP A 154 -29.62 4.80 -7.26
CA TRP A 154 -28.82 3.89 -8.08
C TRP A 154 -27.68 4.60 -8.84
N PRO A 155 -27.87 5.79 -9.43
CA PRO A 155 -26.77 6.59 -9.98
C PRO A 155 -25.68 6.94 -8.96
N ASP A 156 -26.04 7.34 -7.74
CA ASP A 156 -25.06 7.70 -6.70
C ASP A 156 -24.22 6.49 -6.29
N ARG A 157 -24.85 5.32 -6.14
CA ARG A 157 -24.15 4.05 -5.87
C ARG A 157 -23.18 3.67 -6.97
N LEU A 158 -23.45 4.04 -8.24
CA LEU A 158 -22.50 3.81 -9.32
C LEU A 158 -21.31 4.75 -9.29
N LEU A 159 -21.50 6.00 -8.88
CA LEU A 159 -20.42 6.99 -8.75
C LEU A 159 -19.36 6.54 -7.73
N MET A 160 -19.76 5.85 -6.67
CA MET A 160 -18.86 5.35 -5.63
C MET A 160 -18.04 4.11 -6.03
N ARG A 161 -18.40 3.41 -7.11
CA ARG A 161 -17.78 2.10 -7.44
C ARG A 161 -16.28 2.18 -7.74
N TRP A 162 -15.82 3.26 -8.36
CA TRP A 162 -14.39 3.42 -8.63
C TRP A 162 -13.62 3.58 -7.32
N HIS A 163 -14.13 4.40 -6.41
CA HIS A 163 -13.54 4.62 -5.08
C HIS A 163 -13.45 3.33 -4.27
N GLN A 164 -14.53 2.54 -4.20
CA GLN A 164 -14.52 1.24 -3.53
C GLN A 164 -13.44 0.29 -4.09
N ARG A 165 -13.19 0.31 -5.40
CA ARG A 165 -12.15 -0.53 -6.01
C ARG A 165 -10.75 -0.03 -5.71
N VAL A 166 -10.53 1.27 -5.71
CA VAL A 166 -9.22 1.84 -5.40
C VAL A 166 -8.92 1.63 -3.92
N VAL A 167 -9.81 2.05 -3.03
CA VAL A 167 -9.58 2.01 -1.58
C VAL A 167 -9.51 0.57 -1.05
N TYR A 168 -10.38 -0.34 -1.51
CA TYR A 168 -10.41 -1.69 -0.94
C TYR A 168 -9.71 -2.72 -1.82
N GLU A 169 -10.03 -2.78 -3.12
CA GLU A 169 -9.53 -3.89 -3.96
C GLU A 169 -8.07 -3.70 -4.38
N GLN A 170 -7.68 -2.47 -4.72
CA GLN A 170 -6.32 -2.17 -5.16
C GLN A 170 -5.33 -2.22 -3.97
N ASP A 171 -5.68 -1.60 -2.85
CA ASP A 171 -4.79 -1.51 -1.69
C ASP A 171 -4.65 -2.86 -0.97
N SER A 172 -5.76 -3.58 -0.76
CA SER A 172 -5.74 -4.87 -0.07
C SER A 172 -5.48 -6.07 -0.99
N GLY A 173 -5.51 -5.87 -2.32
CA GLY A 173 -5.20 -6.91 -3.31
C GLY A 173 -6.24 -8.04 -3.39
N ALA A 174 -7.44 -7.85 -2.84
CA ALA A 174 -8.54 -8.80 -2.89
C ALA A 174 -9.90 -8.11 -2.99
N GLY A 175 -10.89 -8.82 -3.53
CA GLY A 175 -12.25 -8.27 -3.65
C GLY A 175 -12.90 -8.07 -2.28
N MET A 176 -13.73 -7.03 -2.12
CA MET A 176 -14.40 -6.64 -0.86
C MET A 176 -15.15 -7.78 -0.13
N ARG A 177 -15.54 -8.85 -0.83
CA ARG A 177 -16.19 -10.04 -0.23
C ARG A 177 -15.24 -10.93 0.55
N SER A 178 -13.93 -10.79 0.31
CA SER A 178 -12.87 -11.58 0.94
C SER A 178 -12.10 -10.78 2.00
N LEU A 179 -12.36 -9.48 2.09
CA LEU A 179 -11.75 -8.58 3.07
C LEU A 179 -12.59 -8.55 4.34
N SER A 180 -11.96 -8.66 5.50
CA SER A 180 -12.62 -8.47 6.79
C SER A 180 -12.97 -7.00 6.97
N ALA A 181 -14.23 -6.70 7.30
CA ALA A 181 -14.66 -5.34 7.60
C ALA A 181 -13.94 -4.81 8.84
N GLU A 182 -13.80 -5.63 9.88
CA GLU A 182 -13.08 -5.23 11.09
C GLU A 182 -11.62 -4.88 10.80
N ALA A 183 -10.90 -5.73 10.07
CA ALA A 183 -9.49 -5.46 9.76
C ALA A 183 -9.30 -4.22 8.88
N GLU A 184 -10.28 -3.90 8.04
CA GLU A 184 -10.23 -2.75 7.13
C GLU A 184 -10.51 -1.43 7.86
N PHE A 185 -11.45 -1.42 8.82
CA PHE A 185 -11.87 -0.21 9.53
C PHE A 185 -11.21 -0.03 10.91
N LEU A 186 -10.32 -0.95 11.32
CA LEU A 186 -9.48 -0.77 12.51
C LEU A 186 -8.42 0.32 12.25
N ASP A 187 -8.40 1.35 13.10
CA ASP A 187 -7.39 2.42 13.05
C ASP A 187 -6.03 1.95 13.60
N GLU A 188 -5.27 1.19 12.81
CA GLU A 188 -3.92 0.70 13.16
C GLU A 188 -2.79 1.61 12.64
N TYR A 189 -3.08 2.70 11.93
CA TYR A 189 -2.06 3.50 11.25
C TYR A 189 -1.21 4.37 12.18
N THR A 190 -1.66 4.61 13.41
CA THR A 190 -0.98 5.49 14.36
C THR A 190 0.38 4.96 14.83
N GLU A 191 0.61 3.64 14.79
CA GLU A 191 1.89 3.04 15.19
C GLU A 191 3.00 3.22 14.14
N PHE A 192 2.64 3.17 12.84
CA PHE A 192 3.61 3.34 11.74
C PHE A 192 3.86 4.80 11.37
N TYR A 193 2.87 5.65 11.62
CA TYR A 193 2.88 7.05 11.24
C TYR A 193 2.49 7.93 12.43
N PRO A 194 3.40 8.14 13.39
CA PRO A 194 3.12 9.00 14.53
C PRO A 194 2.74 10.41 14.05
N GLY A 195 1.55 10.86 14.44
CA GLY A 195 0.99 12.13 13.96
C GLY A 195 0.20 12.04 12.65
N SER A 196 -0.14 10.84 12.17
CA SER A 196 -1.03 10.63 11.01
C SER A 196 -2.38 11.31 11.13
N SER A 197 -2.86 11.48 12.37
CA SER A 197 -4.09 12.17 12.71
C SER A 197 -3.94 13.69 12.89
N ALA A 198 -2.72 14.23 12.74
CA ALA A 198 -2.49 15.67 12.85
C ALA A 198 -2.97 16.39 11.57
N PRO A 199 -3.63 17.55 11.69
CA PRO A 199 -4.08 18.32 10.52
C PRO A 199 -2.93 18.60 9.54
N GLY A 200 -3.11 18.24 8.27
CA GLY A 200 -2.11 18.43 7.22
C GLY A 200 -1.15 17.25 7.04
N TYR A 201 -1.33 16.14 7.74
CA TYR A 201 -0.54 14.92 7.52
C TYR A 201 -0.69 14.39 6.08
N GLU A 202 -1.89 14.49 5.50
CA GLU A 202 -2.15 14.17 4.09
C GLU A 202 -1.25 14.94 3.08
N ARG A 203 -0.57 16.00 3.52
CA ARG A 203 0.36 16.79 2.69
C ARG A 203 1.79 16.28 2.69
N HIS A 204 2.12 15.25 3.48
CA HIS A 204 3.48 14.70 3.52
C HIS A 204 3.84 13.91 2.26
N GLY A 205 2.83 13.34 1.60
CA GLY A 205 3.01 12.52 0.40
C GLY A 205 3.79 11.23 0.64
N ASP A 206 4.03 10.53 -0.46
CA ASP A 206 4.81 9.31 -0.53
C ASP A 206 6.20 9.59 -1.11
N GLY A 207 6.97 8.53 -1.36
CA GLY A 207 8.12 8.63 -2.23
C GLY A 207 8.41 7.32 -2.94
N PHE A 208 9.39 7.35 -3.83
CA PHE A 208 9.96 6.14 -4.40
C PHE A 208 11.47 6.09 -4.17
N VAL A 209 12.03 4.89 -4.22
CA VAL A 209 13.46 4.64 -4.05
C VAL A 209 14.22 5.07 -5.31
N LYS A 210 15.18 5.99 -5.18
CA LYS A 210 16.01 6.42 -6.31
C LYS A 210 16.90 5.27 -6.76
N GLY A 211 16.77 4.85 -8.02
CA GLY A 211 17.45 3.67 -8.55
C GLY A 211 16.72 2.34 -8.33
N GLY A 212 15.57 2.39 -7.63
CA GLY A 212 14.66 1.26 -7.46
C GLY A 212 15.02 0.29 -6.33
N TYR A 213 14.08 -0.58 -5.98
CA TYR A 213 14.26 -1.53 -4.88
C TYR A 213 15.30 -2.61 -5.18
N SER A 214 15.62 -2.88 -6.45
CA SER A 214 16.72 -3.78 -6.80
C SER A 214 18.09 -3.29 -6.29
N ASP A 215 18.33 -1.97 -6.23
CA ASP A 215 19.55 -1.41 -5.62
C ASP A 215 19.56 -1.65 -4.10
N VAL A 216 18.42 -1.45 -3.43
CA VAL A 216 18.26 -1.67 -1.98
C VAL A 216 18.59 -3.11 -1.59
N VAL A 217 18.00 -4.08 -2.28
CA VAL A 217 18.24 -5.50 -1.97
C VAL A 217 19.65 -5.94 -2.37
N GLY A 218 20.23 -5.36 -3.43
CA GLY A 218 21.62 -5.58 -3.80
C GLY A 218 22.59 -5.12 -2.71
N ARG A 219 22.38 -3.93 -2.16
CA ARG A 219 23.22 -3.38 -1.08
C ARG A 219 23.08 -4.14 0.24
N LEU A 220 21.87 -4.60 0.57
CA LEU A 220 21.66 -5.46 1.72
C LEU A 220 22.37 -6.81 1.58
N ALA A 221 22.37 -7.39 0.39
CA ALA A 221 22.94 -8.70 0.11
C ALA A 221 24.47 -8.69 -0.07
N ALA A 222 25.08 -7.55 -0.43
CA ALA A 222 26.51 -7.44 -0.74
C ALA A 222 27.50 -8.12 0.25
N PRO A 223 27.27 -8.11 1.58
CA PRO A 223 28.18 -8.73 2.55
C PRO A 223 27.79 -10.17 2.95
N LEU A 224 26.72 -10.74 2.38
CA LEU A 224 26.12 -11.99 2.84
C LEU A 224 26.48 -13.18 1.92
N ASP A 225 26.54 -14.39 2.48
CA ASP A 225 26.50 -15.64 1.68
C ASP A 225 25.05 -15.89 1.24
N VAL A 226 24.74 -15.55 -0.02
CA VAL A 226 23.41 -15.76 -0.61
C VAL A 226 23.47 -16.82 -1.71
N ARG A 227 22.65 -17.86 -1.57
CA ARG A 227 22.51 -18.95 -2.53
C ARG A 227 21.18 -18.83 -3.25
N LEU A 228 21.25 -18.39 -4.50
CA LEU A 228 20.12 -18.28 -5.41
C LEU A 228 19.78 -19.64 -6.03
N GLY A 229 18.58 -19.78 -6.61
CA GLY A 229 18.12 -20.99 -7.29
C GLY A 229 18.09 -22.23 -6.38
N SER A 230 17.90 -22.02 -5.08
CA SER A 230 18.04 -23.02 -4.02
C SER A 230 16.73 -23.16 -3.23
N PRO A 231 15.66 -23.72 -3.82
CA PRO A 231 14.40 -23.96 -3.12
C PRO A 231 14.59 -24.96 -1.98
N VAL A 232 13.94 -24.70 -0.84
CA VAL A 232 14.01 -25.50 0.40
C VAL A 232 12.67 -26.17 0.68
#